data_AF-A0A4Q7KCE9-F1
#
_entry.id   AF-A0A4Q7KCE9-F1
#
_cell.length_a   1.000
_cell.length_b   1.000
_cell.length_c   1.000
_cell.angle_alpha   90.00
_cell.angle_beta   90.00
_cell.angle_gamma   90.00
#
_symmetry.space_group_name_H-M   'P 1'
#
loop_
_entity.id
_entity.type
_entity.pdbx_description
1 polymer ?
#
loop_
_entity_poly.entity_id
_entity_poly.type
_entity_poly.pdbx_seq_one_letter_code
_entity_poly.pdbx_strand_id
1 'polypeptide(L)'
;MPSYNKIARIHDVALSTAQKAIGVLRDEGLVQSINGQATYVIATTPHNHTDVVGMFTDLNRRIDTLEKTVRDLQKIMNPRTREPARSNRSQHG
;
A
#
# COMPACT_ATOMS: atom_id res chain seq x y z
N MET A 1 -4.02 15.49 0.35
CA MET A 1 -3.80 16.75 -0.39
C MET A 1 -4.93 17.74 -0.05
N PRO A 2 -4.73 19.07 -0.04
CA PRO A 2 -5.79 20.03 0.27
C PRO A 2 -6.95 19.98 -0.74
N SER A 3 -8.13 20.48 -0.39
CA SER A 3 -9.27 20.53 -1.31
C SER A 3 -9.05 21.54 -2.44
N TYR A 4 -9.74 21.35 -3.57
CA TYR A 4 -9.70 22.26 -4.72
C TYR A 4 -9.92 23.73 -4.33
N ASN A 5 -10.91 24.00 -3.47
CA ASN A 5 -11.19 25.35 -2.98
C ASN A 5 -10.03 25.93 -2.15
N LYS A 6 -9.37 25.11 -1.34
CA LYS A 6 -8.22 25.55 -0.54
C LYS A 6 -7.01 25.82 -1.43
N ILE A 7 -6.79 25.03 -2.48
CA ILE A 7 -5.72 25.22 -3.46
C ILE A 7 -5.95 26.49 -4.28
N ALA A 8 -7.16 26.68 -4.80
CA ALA A 8 -7.54 27.89 -5.51
C ALA A 8 -7.28 29.16 -4.69
N ARG A 9 -7.64 29.14 -3.40
CA ARG A 9 -7.43 30.27 -2.49
C ARG A 9 -5.97 30.52 -2.15
N ILE A 10 -5.17 29.48 -1.90
CA ILE A 10 -3.74 29.64 -1.53
C ILE A 10 -2.91 30.17 -2.71
N HIS A 11 -3.27 29.78 -3.93
CA HIS A 11 -2.55 30.17 -5.15
C HIS A 11 -3.20 31.34 -5.90
N ASP A 12 -4.28 31.92 -5.36
CA ASP A 12 -5.05 33.01 -5.96
C ASP A 12 -5.45 32.76 -7.43
N VAL A 13 -6.01 31.57 -7.68
CA VAL A 13 -6.48 31.15 -9.01
C VAL A 13 -7.96 30.79 -8.98
N ALA A 14 -8.60 30.85 -10.15
CA ALA A 14 -9.95 30.34 -10.30
C ALA A 14 -10.06 28.84 -9.93
N LEU A 15 -11.21 28.42 -9.39
CA LEU A 15 -11.45 27.02 -9.02
C LEU A 15 -11.27 26.06 -10.20
N SER A 16 -11.72 26.47 -11.40
CA SER A 16 -11.57 25.71 -12.64
C SER A 16 -10.10 25.53 -13.03
N THR A 17 -9.25 26.51 -12.78
CA THR A 17 -7.80 26.43 -13.00
C THR A 17 -7.17 25.41 -12.05
N ALA A 18 -7.53 25.45 -10.76
CA ALA A 18 -7.04 24.47 -9.78
C ALA A 18 -7.49 23.03 -10.14
N GLN A 19 -8.74 22.85 -10.56
CA GLN A 19 -9.26 21.56 -11.00
C GLN A 19 -8.52 21.04 -12.23
N LYS A 20 -8.27 21.88 -13.24
CA LYS A 20 -7.49 21.51 -14.43
C LYS A 20 -6.06 21.13 -14.09
N ALA A 21 -5.39 21.92 -13.25
CA ALA A 21 -4.01 21.64 -12.83
C ALA A 21 -3.91 20.28 -12.11
N ILE A 22 -4.85 19.96 -11.22
CA ILE A 22 -4.88 18.65 -10.55
C ILE A 22 -5.20 17.52 -11.53
N GLY A 23 -6.00 17.78 -12.57
CA GLY A 23 -6.20 16.86 -13.68
C GLY A 23 -4.89 16.51 -14.38
N VAL A 24 -4.08 17.51 -14.72
CA VAL A 24 -2.75 17.30 -15.33
C VAL A 24 -1.84 16.49 -14.41
N LEU A 25 -1.77 16.84 -13.12
CA LEU A 25 -0.96 16.07 -12.15
C LEU A 25 -1.42 14.61 -12.04
N ARG A 26 -2.72 14.35 -12.17
CA ARG A 26 -3.25 12.98 -12.14
C ARG A 26 -2.86 12.22 -13.40
N ASP A 27 -2.95 12.86 -14.55
CA ASP A 27 -2.59 12.27 -15.84
C ASP A 27 -1.08 11.99 -15.91
N GLU A 28 -0.27 12.76 -15.18
CA GLU A 28 1.18 12.55 -14.97
C GLU A 28 1.50 11.52 -13.86
N GLY A 29 0.49 10.90 -13.24
CA GLY A 29 0.67 9.90 -12.17
C GLY A 29 1.11 10.47 -10.82
N LEU A 30 1.12 11.79 -10.66
CA LEU A 30 1.58 12.47 -9.45
C LEU A 30 0.56 12.43 -8.32
N VAL A 31 -0.73 12.35 -8.66
CA VAL A 31 -1.83 12.34 -7.68
C VAL A 31 -2.90 11.31 -8.00
N GLN A 32 -3.49 10.70 -6.96
CA GLN A 32 -4.66 9.81 -7.07
C GLN A 32 -5.82 10.38 -6.29
N SER A 33 -7.02 10.32 -6.87
CA SER A 33 -8.26 10.59 -6.12
C SER A 33 -8.93 9.28 -5.74
N ILE A 34 -9.26 9.11 -4.45
CA ILE A 34 -10.16 8.07 -3.98
C ILE A 34 -11.55 8.69 -3.85
N ASN A 35 -12.52 8.16 -4.60
CA ASN A 35 -13.89 8.67 -4.61
C ASN A 35 -14.48 8.75 -3.20
N GLY A 36 -15.03 9.92 -2.86
CA GLY A 36 -15.67 10.16 -1.56
C GLY A 36 -14.73 10.37 -0.37
N GLN A 37 -13.40 10.35 -0.57
CA GLN A 37 -12.44 10.51 0.53
C GLN A 37 -11.51 11.71 0.33
N ALA A 38 -10.49 11.57 -0.53
CA ALA A 38 -9.48 12.59 -0.68
C ALA A 38 -8.63 12.36 -1.94
N THR A 39 -7.88 13.39 -2.33
CA THR A 39 -6.78 13.28 -3.28
C THR A 39 -5.47 13.10 -2.53
N TYR A 40 -4.66 12.13 -2.95
CA TYR A 40 -3.38 11.74 -2.38
C TYR A 40 -2.27 12.03 -3.38
N VAL A 41 -1.10 12.41 -2.87
CA VAL A 41 0.11 12.56 -3.69
C VAL A 41 0.77 11.18 -3.76
N ILE A 42 0.94 10.65 -4.96
CA ILE A 42 1.57 9.34 -5.20
C ILE A 42 3.05 9.51 -5.51
N ALA A 43 3.40 10.58 -6.23
CA ALA A 43 4.76 10.88 -6.65
C ALA A 43 5.01 12.39 -6.63
N THR A 44 6.26 12.78 -6.42
CA THR A 44 6.71 14.19 -6.43
C THR A 44 7.53 14.54 -7.67
N THR A 45 7.71 13.58 -8.59
CA THR A 45 8.42 13.74 -9.87
C THR A 45 7.60 13.11 -10.99
N PRO A 46 7.38 13.79 -12.12
CA PRO A 46 6.53 13.28 -13.19
C PRO A 46 7.12 12.01 -13.80
N HIS A 47 6.31 10.96 -13.95
CA HIS A 47 6.75 9.71 -14.54
C HIS A 47 6.35 9.68 -16.02
N ASN A 48 7.30 9.98 -16.92
CA ASN A 48 7.08 9.87 -18.36
C ASN A 48 7.04 8.37 -18.75
N HIS A 49 5.87 7.86 -19.13
CA HIS A 49 5.56 6.61 -19.87
C HIS A 49 6.35 5.31 -19.57
N THR A 50 7.02 5.17 -18.43
CA THR A 50 7.44 3.86 -17.92
C THR A 50 7.36 3.96 -16.41
N ASP A 51 6.20 3.61 -15.86
CA ASP A 51 5.88 3.77 -14.44
C ASP A 51 6.61 2.72 -13.60
N VAL A 52 7.91 2.94 -13.39
CA VAL A 52 8.79 2.08 -12.58
C VAL A 52 8.40 2.12 -11.09
N VAL A 53 7.77 3.20 -10.63
CA VAL A 53 7.30 3.35 -9.24
C VAL A 53 6.04 2.51 -9.01
N GLY A 54 5.10 2.53 -9.95
CA GLY A 54 3.99 1.58 -10.01
C GLY A 54 4.48 0.14 -10.08
N MET A 55 5.47 -0.14 -10.93
CA MET A 55 6.08 -1.48 -11.01
C MET A 55 6.74 -1.92 -9.70
N PHE A 56 7.46 -1.04 -9.02
CA PHE A 56 8.10 -1.35 -7.74
C PHE A 56 7.08 -1.53 -6.61
N THR A 57 6.00 -0.75 -6.64
CA THR A 57 4.86 -0.90 -5.71
C THR A 57 4.16 -2.25 -5.92
N ASP A 58 3.94 -2.65 -7.18
CA ASP A 58 3.41 -3.97 -7.52
C ASP A 58 4.36 -5.10 -7.09
N LEU A 59 5.66 -4.91 -7.29
CA LEU A 59 6.68 -5.87 -6.89
C LEU A 59 6.70 -6.07 -5.37
N ASN A 60 6.68 -5.00 -4.57
CA ASN A 60 6.64 -5.11 -3.11
C ASN A 60 5.37 -5.80 -2.63
N ARG A 61 4.22 -5.50 -3.25
CA ARG A 61 2.96 -6.19 -2.94
C ARG A 61 3.03 -7.69 -3.23
N ARG A 62 3.72 -8.09 -4.30
CA ARG A 62 3.94 -9.50 -4.63
C ARG A 62 4.86 -10.19 -3.63
N ILE A 63 5.90 -9.49 -3.15
CA ILE A 63 6.77 -9.99 -2.08
C ILE A 63 5.96 -10.27 -0.81
N ASP A 64 5.12 -9.33 -0.37
CA ASP A 64 4.24 -9.52 0.80
C ASP A 64 3.32 -10.73 0.65
N THR A 65 2.77 -10.91 -0.55
CA THR A 65 1.89 -12.04 -0.86
C THR A 65 2.65 -13.35 -0.83
N LEU A 66 3.84 -13.39 -1.41
CA LEU A 66 4.69 -14.57 -1.40
C LEU A 66 5.10 -14.95 0.02
N GLU A 67 5.50 -13.98 0.85
CA GLU A 67 5.79 -14.24 2.26
C GLU A 67 4.60 -14.85 2.99
N LYS A 68 3.40 -14.34 2.73
CA LYS A 68 2.17 -14.90 3.32
C LYS A 68 1.96 -16.34 2.90
N THR A 69 2.08 -16.64 1.61
CA THR A 69 1.97 -18.01 1.09
C THR A 69 3.02 -18.94 1.69
N VAL A 70 4.28 -18.50 1.80
CA VAL A 70 5.35 -19.28 2.42
C VAL A 70 5.05 -19.56 3.89
N ARG A 71 4.58 -18.57 4.65
CA ARG A 71 4.16 -18.75 6.05
C ARG A 71 3.04 -19.78 6.18
N ASP A 72 2.07 -19.74 5.29
CA ASP A 72 0.94 -20.68 5.32
C ASP A 72 1.39 -22.11 4.97
N LEU A 73 2.29 -22.26 4.01
CA LEU A 73 2.90 -23.56 3.69
C LEU A 73 3.76 -24.10 4.84
N GLN A 74 4.52 -23.26 5.52
CA GLN A 74 5.30 -23.67 6.71
C GLN A 74 4.39 -24.21 7.83
N LYS A 75 3.21 -23.63 8.04
CA LYS A 75 2.23 -24.14 9.03
C LYS A 75 1.69 -25.51 8.65
N ILE A 76 1.51 -25.78 7.36
CA ILE A 76 1.03 -27.07 6.86
C ILE A 76 2.13 -28.13 6.96
N MET A 77 3.37 -27.78 6.57
CA MET A 77 4.51 -28.70 6.56
C MET A 77 5.09 -28.98 7.96
N ASN A 78 4.89 -28.06 8.90
CA ASN A 78 5.38 -28.21 10.28
C ASN A 78 4.20 -28.19 11.28
N PRO A 79 3.36 -29.25 11.34
CA PRO A 79 2.23 -29.32 12.26
C PRO A 79 2.66 -29.44 13.75
N ARG A 80 3.97 -29.49 14.03
CA ARG A 80 4.59 -29.67 15.36
C ARG A 80 4.67 -28.40 16.20
N THR A 81 3.76 -27.46 16.03
CA THR A 81 3.34 -26.60 17.16
C THR A 81 2.16 -27.24 17.91
N ARG A 82 2.12 -28.57 17.92
CA ARG A 82 1.50 -29.36 18.97
C ARG A 82 2.58 -30.27 19.53
N GLU A 83 2.95 -30.08 20.79
CA GLU A 83 2.60 -31.09 21.80
C GLU A 83 2.84 -30.60 23.26
N PRO A 84 1.95 -31.00 24.18
CA PRO A 84 2.18 -30.89 25.62
C PRO A 84 3.24 -31.92 26.02
N ALA A 85 4.15 -31.55 26.93
CA ALA A 85 5.06 -32.51 27.54
C ALA A 85 4.28 -33.48 28.44
N ARG A 86 3.87 -34.63 27.90
CA ARG A 86 3.44 -35.78 28.71
C ARG A 86 4.68 -36.47 29.30
N SER A 87 4.72 -36.46 30.63
CA SER A 87 4.87 -37.65 31.51
C SER A 87 5.99 -38.65 31.21
N ASN A 88 6.87 -38.88 32.21
CA ASN A 88 7.23 -40.21 32.76
C ASN A 88 8.44 -40.06 33.72
N ARG A 89 8.60 -40.75 34.85
CA ARG A 89 7.89 -41.87 35.50
C ARG A 89 8.62 -42.18 36.83
N SER A 90 7.92 -42.87 37.75
CA SER A 90 8.44 -43.86 38.72
C SER A 90 9.09 -43.29 40.02
N GLN A 91 8.81 -43.73 41.25
CA GLN A 91 8.03 -44.86 41.79
C GLN A 91 7.54 -44.55 43.22
N HIS A 92 6.45 -45.21 43.61
CA HIS A 92 6.15 -45.57 44.99
C HIS A 92 7.25 -46.50 45.55
N GLY A 93 7.62 -46.27 46.81
CA GLY A 93 8.37 -47.18 47.67
C GLY A 93 8.22 -46.71 49.11
#